data_AF-A0A7L3UW13-F1
#
_entry.id   AF-A0A7L3UW13-F1
#
_cell.length_a   1.000
_cell.length_b   1.000
_cell.length_c   1.000
_cell.angle_alpha   90.00
_cell.angle_beta   90.00
_cell.angle_gamma   90.00
#
_symmetry.space_group_name_H-M   'P 1'
#
loop_
_entity.id
_entity.type
_entity.pdbx_description
1 polymer ?
#
loop_
_entity_poly.entity_id
_entity_poly.type
_entity_poly.pdbx_seq_one_letter_code
_entity_poly.pdbx_strand_id
1 'polypeptide(L)'
;LLAALLPVPCRALGTCRTLDLEAARRKRIEAVRGQILSKLRLPAPPPEPGPAPAPLPEEVRALYNSTRELLRQRARLREHEEPQDYYAKELLRFPMESPGDGEGHWGHWGDIGDTLGTWGTLGIWGYGDIDPAAGA
;
A
#
# COMPACT_ATOMS: atom_id res chain seq x y z
N LEU A 1 57.14 -25.62 -37.26
CA LEU A 1 57.32 -24.72 -36.09
C LEU A 1 56.43 -23.48 -36.22
N LEU A 2 55.10 -23.63 -36.21
CA LEU A 2 54.16 -22.50 -36.12
C LEU A 2 52.92 -22.97 -35.35
N ALA A 3 53.12 -23.32 -34.08
CA ALA A 3 52.06 -23.70 -33.16
C ALA A 3 52.30 -22.99 -31.83
N ALA A 4 52.13 -21.66 -31.81
CA ALA A 4 51.97 -20.86 -30.60
C ALA A 4 51.64 -19.44 -31.04
N LEU A 5 50.36 -19.05 -30.95
CA LEU A 5 49.88 -17.66 -30.78
C LEU A 5 48.33 -17.65 -30.87
N LEU A 6 47.66 -18.62 -30.23
CA LEU A 6 46.23 -18.50 -29.97
C LEU A 6 46.05 -17.63 -28.71
N PRO A 7 45.35 -16.49 -28.80
CA PRO A 7 45.11 -15.64 -27.65
C PRO A 7 44.30 -16.40 -26.61
N VAL A 8 44.79 -16.39 -25.37
CA VAL A 8 44.09 -16.93 -24.19
C VAL A 8 42.70 -16.24 -24.13
N PRO A 9 41.58 -16.98 -24.09
CA PRO A 9 40.29 -16.35 -23.87
C PRO A 9 40.31 -15.75 -22.45
N CYS A 10 40.31 -14.42 -22.38
CA CYS A 10 40.13 -13.68 -21.14
C CYS A 10 38.76 -14.05 -20.55
N ARG A 11 38.73 -14.96 -19.57
CA ARG A 11 37.53 -15.35 -18.81
C ARG A 11 37.11 -14.28 -17.78
N ALA A 12 37.08 -13.00 -18.18
CA ALA A 12 36.81 -11.87 -17.28
C ALA A 12 35.67 -10.94 -17.74
N LEU A 13 34.75 -11.42 -18.60
CA LEU A 13 33.62 -10.61 -19.10
C LEU A 13 32.30 -10.85 -18.35
N GLY A 14 32.26 -11.78 -17.39
CA GLY A 14 31.05 -12.08 -16.60
C GLY A 14 30.87 -11.23 -15.33
N THR A 15 31.96 -10.67 -14.79
CA THR A 15 31.96 -9.98 -13.49
C THR A 15 31.59 -8.50 -13.58
N CYS A 16 31.91 -7.82 -14.69
CA CYS A 16 31.58 -6.40 -14.84
C CYS A 16 30.07 -6.14 -14.95
N ARG A 17 29.32 -7.05 -15.59
CA ARG A 17 27.86 -6.92 -15.75
C ARG A 17 27.08 -7.28 -14.48
N THR A 18 27.56 -8.25 -13.69
CA THR A 18 26.90 -8.64 -12.43
C THR A 18 27.14 -7.63 -11.31
N LEU A 19 28.34 -7.03 -11.25
CA LEU A 19 28.64 -5.95 -10.30
C LEU A 19 27.74 -4.73 -10.49
N ASP A 20 27.43 -4.36 -11.74
CA ASP A 20 26.52 -3.26 -12.05
C ASP A 20 25.07 -3.55 -11.60
N LEU A 21 24.58 -4.77 -11.81
CA LEU A 21 23.25 -5.18 -11.34
C LEU A 21 23.14 -5.20 -9.82
N GLU A 22 24.17 -5.66 -9.11
CA GLU A 22 24.19 -5.65 -7.64
C GLU A 22 24.23 -4.22 -7.09
N ALA A 23 25.01 -3.33 -7.71
CA ALA A 23 25.02 -1.91 -7.35
C ALA A 23 23.66 -1.24 -7.61
N ALA A 24 23.05 -1.50 -8.76
CA ALA A 24 21.71 -1.00 -9.09
C ALA A 24 20.65 -1.54 -8.13
N ARG A 25 20.73 -2.82 -7.76
CA ARG A 25 19.82 -3.45 -6.77
C ARG A 25 19.94 -2.77 -5.41
N ARG A 26 21.16 -2.52 -4.92
CA ARG A 26 21.39 -1.80 -3.66
C ARG A 26 20.83 -0.37 -3.69
N LYS A 27 21.09 0.37 -4.78
CA LYS A 27 20.51 1.71 -4.97
C LYS A 27 18.98 1.68 -4.97
N ARG A 28 18.38 0.67 -5.61
CA ARG A 28 16.93 0.50 -5.62
C ARG A 28 16.37 0.17 -4.24
N ILE A 29 17.05 -0.66 -3.46
CA ILE A 29 16.65 -0.96 -2.07
C ILE A 29 16.61 0.33 -1.23
N GLU A 30 17.66 1.15 -1.30
CA GLU A 30 17.71 2.42 -0.55
C GLU A 30 16.67 3.43 -1.05
N ALA A 31 16.45 3.51 -2.36
CA ALA A 31 15.41 4.36 -2.93
C ALA A 31 14.00 3.93 -2.48
N VAL A 32 13.72 2.63 -2.50
CA VAL A 32 12.43 2.09 -2.05
C VAL A 32 12.26 2.27 -0.54
N ARG A 33 13.32 2.11 0.26
CA ARG A 33 13.29 2.41 1.70
C ARG A 33 12.86 3.84 1.95
N GLY A 34 13.52 4.80 1.29
CA GLY A 34 13.15 6.23 1.39
C GLY A 34 11.72 6.49 0.92
N GLN A 35 11.30 5.87 -0.19
CA GLN A 35 9.94 6.01 -0.70
C GLN A 35 8.88 5.52 0.31
N ILE A 36 9.08 4.35 0.92
CA ILE A 36 8.15 3.81 1.92
C ILE A 36 8.07 4.73 3.14
N LEU A 37 9.21 5.16 3.68
CA LEU A 37 9.26 6.05 4.85
C LEU A 37 8.59 7.40 4.57
N SER A 38 8.85 8.01 3.40
CA SER A 38 8.19 9.25 2.98
C SER A 38 6.68 9.08 2.81
N LYS A 39 6.23 7.97 2.23
CA LYS A 39 4.79 7.67 2.08
C LYS A 39 4.09 7.51 3.43
N LEU A 40 4.75 6.90 4.40
CA LEU A 40 4.23 6.70 5.76
C LEU A 40 4.45 7.89 6.70
N ARG A 41 5.14 8.95 6.25
CA ARG A 41 5.54 10.11 7.06
C ARG A 41 6.38 9.71 8.29
N LEU A 42 7.21 8.68 8.14
CA LEU A 42 8.10 8.19 9.20
C LEU A 42 9.54 8.65 8.95
N PRO A 43 10.24 9.20 9.96
CA PRO A 43 11.64 9.62 9.79
C PRO A 43 12.61 8.42 9.78
N ALA A 44 12.23 7.31 10.40
CA ALA A 44 13.01 6.08 10.49
C ALA A 44 12.07 4.88 10.67
N PRO A 45 12.54 3.64 10.41
CA PRO A 45 11.78 2.44 10.72
C PRO A 45 11.38 2.38 12.21
N PRO A 46 10.16 1.93 12.53
CA PRO A 46 9.77 1.69 13.92
C PRO A 46 10.64 0.60 14.55
N PRO A 47 10.80 0.60 15.89
CA PRO A 47 11.55 -0.44 16.58
C PRO A 47 10.94 -1.81 16.28
N GLU A 48 11.80 -2.83 16.13
CA GLU A 48 11.30 -4.18 15.86
C GLU A 48 10.40 -4.66 17.01
N PRO A 49 9.29 -5.35 16.69
CA PRO A 49 8.53 -6.05 17.72
C PRO A 49 9.47 -7.05 18.42
N GLY A 50 9.26 -7.26 19.71
CA GLY A 50 10.09 -8.16 20.52
C GLY A 50 10.20 -9.60 19.95
N PRO A 51 10.97 -10.48 20.61
CA PRO A 51 11.47 -11.74 20.03
C PRO A 51 10.41 -12.76 19.57
N ALA A 52 9.12 -12.52 19.81
CA ALA A 52 8.02 -13.26 19.19
C ALA A 52 6.89 -12.28 18.82
N PRO A 53 6.59 -12.06 17.53
CA PRO A 53 5.41 -11.29 17.16
C PRO A 53 4.16 -12.07 17.58
N ALA A 54 3.26 -11.41 18.31
CA ALA A 54 1.95 -11.96 18.62
C ALA A 54 1.21 -12.29 17.31
N PRO A 55 0.33 -13.31 17.30
CA PRO A 55 -0.51 -13.58 16.14
C PRO A 55 -1.36 -12.34 15.81
N LEU A 56 -1.43 -11.98 14.52
CA LEU A 56 -2.24 -10.85 14.08
C LEU A 56 -3.74 -11.14 14.33
N PRO A 57 -4.52 -10.16 14.81
CA PRO A 57 -5.97 -10.29 14.94
C PRO A 57 -6.65 -10.65 13.61
N GLU A 58 -7.75 -11.40 13.68
CA GLU A 58 -8.44 -11.89 12.49
C GLU A 58 -9.03 -10.76 11.65
N GLU A 59 -9.51 -9.71 12.30
CA GLU A 59 -10.10 -8.54 11.65
C GLU A 59 -9.07 -7.82 10.78
N VAL A 60 -7.84 -7.67 11.27
CA VAL A 60 -6.72 -7.06 10.52
C VAL A 60 -6.34 -7.94 9.33
N ARG A 61 -6.29 -9.26 9.53
CA ARG A 61 -6.01 -10.22 8.46
C ARG A 61 -7.09 -10.19 7.38
N ALA A 62 -8.37 -10.15 7.77
CA ALA A 62 -9.51 -10.06 6.87
C ALA A 62 -9.50 -8.74 6.07
N LEU A 63 -9.22 -7.62 6.74
CA LEU A 63 -9.05 -6.31 6.09
C LEU A 63 -7.97 -6.35 5.02
N TYR A 64 -6.75 -6.78 5.38
CA TYR A 64 -5.63 -6.90 4.44
C TYR A 64 -5.97 -7.79 3.23
N ASN A 65 -6.58 -8.95 3.47
CA ASN A 65 -6.97 -9.88 2.41
C ASN A 65 -7.99 -9.26 1.45
N SER A 66 -8.99 -8.53 1.98
CA SER A 66 -10.00 -7.85 1.16
C SER A 66 -9.39 -6.75 0.28
N THR A 67 -8.49 -5.92 0.82
CA THR A 67 -7.79 -4.88 0.06
C THR A 67 -6.89 -5.47 -1.02
N ARG A 68 -6.13 -6.52 -0.67
CA ARG A 68 -5.25 -7.20 -1.63
C ARG A 68 -6.04 -7.79 -2.80
N GLU A 69 -7.23 -8.35 -2.54
CA GLU A 69 -8.08 -8.89 -3.61
C GLU A 69 -8.69 -7.78 -4.47
N LEU A 70 -9.17 -6.69 -3.87
CA LEU A 70 -9.67 -5.52 -4.60
C LEU A 70 -8.61 -4.94 -5.54
N LEU A 71 -7.37 -4.77 -5.06
CA LEU A 71 -6.26 -4.28 -5.89
C LEU A 71 -5.94 -5.23 -7.06
N ARG A 72 -6.03 -6.56 -6.84
CA ARG A 72 -5.85 -7.55 -7.91
C ARG A 72 -6.95 -7.46 -8.96
N GLN A 73 -8.21 -7.26 -8.54
CA GLN A 73 -9.33 -7.10 -9.45
C GLN A 73 -9.16 -5.85 -10.31
N ARG A 74 -8.83 -4.70 -9.71
CA ARG A 74 -8.51 -3.46 -10.43
C ARG A 74 -7.40 -3.66 -11.47
N ALA A 75 -6.31 -4.32 -11.07
CA ALA A 75 -5.18 -4.61 -11.96
C ALA A 75 -5.57 -5.52 -13.14
N ARG A 76 -6.45 -6.51 -12.92
CA ARG A 76 -6.98 -7.38 -13.99
C ARG A 76 -7.86 -6.62 -14.97
N LEU A 77 -8.68 -5.71 -14.46
CA LEU A 77 -9.58 -4.89 -15.25
C LEU A 77 -8.86 -3.74 -15.98
N ARG A 78 -7.56 -3.55 -15.73
CA ARG A 78 -6.76 -2.41 -16.24
C ARG A 78 -7.45 -1.08 -16.00
N GLU A 79 -8.20 -0.98 -14.91
CA GLU A 79 -8.87 0.25 -14.53
C GLU A 79 -7.82 1.34 -14.35
N HIS A 80 -8.08 2.51 -14.91
CA HIS A 80 -7.20 3.66 -14.79
C HIS A 80 -6.96 3.92 -13.29
N GLU A 81 -5.69 3.96 -12.87
CA GLU A 81 -5.36 4.41 -11.53
C GLU A 81 -5.67 5.91 -11.48
N GLU A 82 -6.71 6.29 -10.73
CA GLU A 82 -6.93 7.69 -10.39
C GLU A 82 -5.65 8.23 -9.73
N PRO A 83 -5.32 9.52 -9.90
CA PRO A 83 -4.16 10.12 -9.25
C PRO A 83 -4.27 9.91 -7.73
N GLN A 84 -3.48 8.97 -7.21
CA GLN A 84 -3.45 8.68 -5.78
C GLN A 84 -2.64 9.74 -5.06
N ASP A 85 -3.13 10.16 -3.89
CA ASP A 85 -2.37 11.01 -3.00
C ASP A 85 -1.00 10.39 -2.70
N TYR A 86 0.01 11.25 -2.59
CA TYR A 86 1.38 10.80 -2.41
C TYR A 86 1.56 9.99 -1.12
N TYR A 87 0.85 10.37 -0.06
CA TYR A 87 0.92 9.75 1.27
C TYR A 87 0.02 8.52 1.39
N ALA A 88 0.42 7.61 2.27
CA ALA A 88 -0.38 6.44 2.62
C ALA A 88 -1.69 6.86 3.29
N LYS A 89 -2.74 6.05 3.08
CA LYS A 89 -4.05 6.23 3.67
C LYS A 89 -4.36 5.10 4.62
N GLU A 90 -5.00 5.42 5.74
CA GLU A 90 -5.48 4.42 6.69
C GLU A 90 -6.71 3.71 6.10
N LEU A 91 -6.82 2.41 6.39
CA LEU A 91 -7.92 1.57 5.91
C LEU A 91 -8.78 1.16 7.09
N LEU A 92 -10.08 1.46 7.00
CA LEU A 92 -11.10 1.11 7.97
C LEU A 92 -12.20 0.31 7.28
N ARG A 93 -12.79 -0.65 8.01
CA ARG A 93 -13.91 -1.45 7.51
C ARG A 93 -15.08 -1.35 8.47
N PHE A 94 -16.24 -1.01 7.93
CA PHE A 94 -17.51 -0.97 8.64
C PHE A 94 -18.39 -2.15 8.19
N PRO A 95 -18.83 -3.03 9.10
CA PRO A 95 -19.79 -4.07 8.75
C PRO A 95 -21.15 -3.45 8.45
N MET A 96 -21.85 -3.99 7.45
CA MET A 96 -23.23 -3.62 7.14
C MET A 96 -24.17 -4.53 7.95
N GLU A 97 -25.22 -3.97 8.54
CA GLU A 97 -26.28 -4.78 9.16
C GLU A 97 -27.05 -5.54 8.08
N SER A 98 -27.32 -6.82 8.33
CA SER A 98 -28.15 -7.63 7.43
C SER A 98 -29.58 -7.11 7.52
N PRO A 99 -30.28 -6.87 6.39
CA PRO A 99 -31.69 -6.54 6.42
C PRO A 99 -32.47 -7.77 6.89
N GLY A 100 -32.76 -7.83 8.19
CA GLY A 100 -33.53 -8.88 8.83
C GLY A 100 -34.43 -8.29 9.92
N ASP A 101 -35.70 -8.07 9.57
CA ASP A 101 -36.88 -8.07 10.43
C ASP A 101 -36.81 -7.32 11.78
N GLY A 102 -36.26 -6.11 11.78
CA GLY A 102 -36.39 -5.16 12.89
C GLY A 102 -37.08 -3.89 12.41
N GLU A 103 -38.18 -3.50 13.07
CA GLU A 103 -38.88 -2.23 12.82
C GLU A 103 -37.89 -1.08 12.73
N GLY A 104 -37.76 -0.53 11.53
CA GLY A 104 -36.76 0.49 11.20
C GLY A 104 -37.05 1.80 11.91
N HIS A 105 -36.41 2.01 13.07
CA HIS A 105 -36.05 3.36 13.48
C HIS A 105 -34.79 3.77 12.71
N TRP A 106 -34.95 4.07 11.44
CA TRP A 106 -33.96 4.86 10.71
C TRP A 106 -33.86 6.20 11.43
N GLY A 107 -32.77 6.39 12.18
CA GLY A 107 -32.43 7.69 12.75
C GLY A 107 -32.58 8.75 11.66
N HIS A 108 -33.25 9.84 11.99
CA HIS A 108 -33.54 10.96 11.12
C HIS A 108 -32.22 11.58 10.62
N TRP A 109 -31.70 11.08 9.48
CA TRP A 109 -30.59 11.69 8.74
C TRP A 109 -31.05 12.92 7.91
N GLY A 110 -32.14 13.57 8.34
CA GLY A 110 -32.78 14.68 7.62
C GLY A 110 -32.04 16.02 7.72
N ASP A 111 -31.12 16.20 8.66
CA ASP A 111 -30.47 17.49 8.90
C ASP A 111 -29.04 17.61 8.35
N ILE A 112 -28.44 16.54 7.81
CA ILE A 112 -27.06 16.59 7.27
C ILE A 112 -27.03 16.95 5.77
N GLY A 113 -28.18 16.85 5.09
CA GLY A 113 -28.33 17.05 3.64
C GLY A 113 -28.21 18.50 3.15
N ASP A 114 -28.39 19.49 4.03
CA ASP A 114 -28.36 20.91 3.61
C ASP A 114 -26.96 21.51 3.61
N THR A 115 -25.96 20.81 4.18
CA THR A 115 -24.56 21.28 4.24
C THR A 115 -23.59 20.56 3.31
N LEU A 116 -23.94 19.39 2.78
CA LEU A 116 -23.06 18.62 1.90
C LEU A 116 -23.86 18.09 0.72
N GLY A 117 -23.78 18.80 -0.40
CA GLY A 117 -24.49 18.48 -1.63
C GLY A 117 -24.36 17.01 -2.03
N THR A 118 -25.50 16.40 -2.34
CA THR A 118 -25.68 15.30 -3.29
C THR A 118 -24.46 14.41 -3.57
N TRP A 119 -24.07 13.58 -2.59
CA TRP A 119 -23.24 12.41 -2.86
C TRP A 119 -24.14 11.21 -3.14
N GLY A 120 -24.21 10.85 -4.42
CA GLY A 120 -24.99 9.75 -4.93
C GLY A 120 -24.58 8.41 -4.31
N THR A 121 -25.61 7.67 -3.94
CA THR A 121 -25.79 6.22 -3.88
C THR A 121 -24.74 5.37 -4.61
N LEU A 122 -23.53 5.21 -4.08
CA LEU A 122 -22.67 4.05 -4.36
C LEU A 122 -21.51 3.98 -3.34
N GLY A 123 -21.53 2.94 -2.48
CA GLY A 123 -20.35 2.38 -1.81
C GLY A 123 -19.48 3.34 -0.99
N ILE A 124 -19.84 3.53 0.27
CA ILE A 124 -19.20 4.44 1.22
C ILE A 124 -17.79 3.93 1.60
N TRP A 125 -16.74 4.52 1.01
CA TRP A 125 -15.40 4.59 1.59
C TRP A 125 -15.23 6.00 2.17
N GLY A 126 -15.19 6.12 3.49
CA GLY A 126 -14.94 7.40 4.15
C GLY A 126 -13.45 7.75 4.06
N TYR A 127 -13.11 8.83 3.36
CA TYR A 127 -11.81 9.49 3.47
C TYR A 127 -11.89 10.55 4.56
N GLY A 128 -11.30 10.28 5.72
CA GLY A 128 -11.10 11.27 6.77
C GLY A 128 -9.67 11.81 6.70
N ASP A 129 -9.52 13.08 6.35
CA ASP A 129 -8.30 13.84 6.64
C ASP A 129 -8.29 14.20 8.13
N ILE A 130 -7.24 13.81 8.84
CA ILE A 130 -7.04 14.22 10.24
C ILE A 130 -6.21 15.50 10.21
N ASP A 131 -6.86 16.63 10.47
CA ASP A 131 -6.19 17.89 10.77
C ASP A 131 -5.56 17.81 12.17
N PRO A 132 -4.24 18.04 12.32
CA PRO A 132 -3.55 17.95 13.62
C PRO A 132 -3.75 19.18 14.53
N ALA A 133 -4.75 20.02 14.30
CA ALA A 133 -4.87 21.34 14.93
C ALA A 133 -6.03 21.50 15.94
N ALA A 134 -6.70 20.43 16.34
CA ALA A 134 -7.74 20.47 17.39
C ALA A 134 -7.25 19.76 18.66
N GLY A 135 -6.40 20.45 19.41
CA GLY A 135 -5.83 19.94 20.66
C GLY A 135 -4.99 20.99 21.38
N ALA A 136 -5.62 22.11 21.75
CA ALA A 136 -5.14 23.06 22.75
C ALA A 136 -6.34 23.73 23.43
#